data_AF-A0ABC8TY51-F1
#
_entry.id   AF-A0ABC8TY51-F1
#
_cell.length_a   1.000
_cell.length_b   1.000
_cell.length_c   1.000
_cell.angle_alpha   90.00
_cell.angle_beta   90.00
_cell.angle_gamma   90.00
#
_symmetry.space_group_name_H-M   'P 1'
#
loop_
_entity.id
_entity.type
_entity.pdbx_description
1 polymer ?
#
loop_
_entity_poly.entity_id
_entity_poly.type
_entity_poly.pdbx_seq_one_letter_code
_entity_poly.pdbx_strand_id
1 'polypeptide(L)'
;QPRRHLLTTGWSNFVSQKNLVSGDAVLFLRGEGGELRLGIRRAARPRHGLPDSIIRNQKSYANVLSPVVNAMCTKSVFHISYCPRYYYYNNLLLLLRGS
;
A
#
# COMPACT_ATOMS: atom_id res chain seq x y z
N GLN A 1 5.51 -29.65 28.46
CA GLN A 1 5.01 -28.59 27.55
C GLN A 1 6.05 -27.47 27.44
N PRO A 2 6.53 -27.08 26.24
CA PRO A 2 7.45 -25.94 26.10
C PRO A 2 6.76 -24.61 26.40
N ARG A 3 7.47 -23.64 27.00
CA ARG A 3 6.94 -22.28 27.24
C ARG A 3 6.80 -21.52 25.93
N ARG A 4 5.72 -20.76 25.76
CA ARG A 4 5.42 -19.94 24.58
C ARG A 4 4.84 -18.59 25.01
N HIS A 5 5.17 -17.53 24.26
CA HIS A 5 4.53 -16.22 24.41
C HIS A 5 3.30 -16.17 23.51
N LEU A 6 2.14 -15.85 24.09
CA LEU A 6 0.88 -15.78 23.38
C LEU A 6 0.25 -14.39 23.54
N LEU A 7 -0.32 -13.90 22.45
CA LEU A 7 -1.32 -12.85 22.51
C LEU A 7 -2.66 -13.52 22.79
N THR A 8 -3.33 -13.10 23.86
CA THR A 8 -4.58 -13.69 24.32
C THR A 8 -5.72 -12.69 24.15
N THR A 9 -6.05 -11.96 25.20
CA THR A 9 -7.16 -11.00 25.23
C THR A 9 -6.97 -9.91 24.17
N GLY A 10 -8.03 -9.63 23.41
CA GLY A 10 -8.03 -8.61 22.36
C GLY A 10 -7.45 -9.05 21.02
N TRP A 11 -6.73 -10.18 20.94
CA TRP A 11 -6.13 -10.64 19.70
C TRP A 11 -7.17 -11.01 18.63
N SER A 12 -8.20 -11.77 19.00
CA SER A 12 -9.30 -12.15 18.10
C SER A 12 -10.04 -10.92 17.54
N ASN A 13 -10.34 -9.95 18.41
CA ASN A 13 -10.97 -8.69 18.00
C ASN A 13 -10.09 -7.90 17.05
N PHE A 14 -8.78 -7.81 17.32
CA PHE A 14 -7.82 -7.16 16.43
C PHE A 14 -7.78 -7.84 15.05
N VAL A 15 -7.69 -9.17 15.01
CA VAL A 15 -7.73 -9.97 13.77
C VAL A 15 -9.00 -9.69 12.98
N SER A 16 -10.16 -9.70 13.64
CA SER A 16 -11.46 -9.45 13.01
C SER A 16 -11.59 -8.02 12.49
N GLN A 17 -11.31 -7.02 13.33
CA GLN A 17 -11.45 -5.60 12.95
C GLN A 17 -10.49 -5.19 11.85
N LYS A 18 -9.30 -5.82 11.81
CA LYS A 18 -8.33 -5.61 10.74
C LYS A 18 -8.50 -6.61 9.62
N ASN A 19 -9.54 -7.43 9.56
CA ASN A 19 -9.78 -8.41 8.49
C ASN A 19 -8.53 -9.25 8.17
N LEU A 20 -7.75 -9.64 9.18
CA LEU A 20 -6.54 -10.42 8.97
C LEU A 20 -6.90 -11.85 8.59
N VAL A 21 -6.11 -12.38 7.68
CA VAL A 21 -6.28 -13.73 7.12
C VAL A 21 -4.93 -14.43 7.13
N SER A 22 -4.94 -15.77 7.02
CA SER A 22 -3.69 -16.52 6.90
C SER A 22 -2.84 -15.99 5.75
N GLY A 23 -1.54 -15.83 6.01
CA GLY A 23 -0.56 -15.22 5.11
C GLY A 23 -0.35 -13.71 5.30
N ASP A 24 -1.26 -13.00 5.97
CA ASP A 24 -0.98 -11.64 6.43
C ASP A 24 0.07 -11.65 7.54
N ALA A 25 0.85 -10.58 7.62
CA ALA A 25 1.85 -10.39 8.67
C ALA A 25 1.48 -9.19 9.55
N VAL A 26 1.68 -9.35 10.86
CA VAL A 26 1.57 -8.29 11.86
C VAL A 26 2.98 -7.98 12.36
N LEU A 27 3.36 -6.72 12.34
CA LEU A 27 4.70 -6.25 12.68
C LEU A 27 4.66 -5.48 13.99
N PHE A 28 5.37 -5.95 15.00
CA PHE A 28 5.52 -5.28 16.29
C PHE A 28 6.83 -4.50 16.29
N LEU A 29 6.74 -3.21 16.56
CA LEU A 29 7.89 -2.31 16.60
C LEU A 29 7.96 -1.67 17.98
N ARG A 30 9.17 -1.57 18.52
CA ARG A 30 9.45 -0.86 19.77
C ARG A 30 10.39 0.30 19.47
N GLY A 31 9.93 1.52 19.74
CA GLY A 31 10.76 2.71 19.64
C GLY A 31 11.76 2.79 20.80
N GLU A 32 12.72 3.70 20.68
CA GLU A 32 13.75 3.94 21.70
C GLU A 32 13.14 4.31 23.07
N GLY A 33 12.10 5.15 23.09
CA GLY A 33 11.35 5.49 24.30
C GLY A 33 10.44 4.38 24.84
N GLY A 34 10.52 3.16 24.31
CA GLY A 34 9.67 2.03 24.73
C GLY A 34 8.28 1.98 24.12
N GLU A 35 7.89 3.01 23.35
CA GLU A 35 6.62 3.07 22.62
C GLU A 35 6.45 1.86 21.68
N LEU A 36 5.32 1.18 21.81
CA LEU A 36 4.98 0.05 20.96
C LEU A 36 4.08 0.49 19.81
N ARG A 37 4.46 0.11 18.59
CA ARG A 37 3.68 0.38 17.38
C ARG A 37 3.39 -0.93 16.66
N LEU A 38 2.25 -0.98 16.00
CA LEU A 38 1.78 -2.15 15.27
C LEU A 38 1.54 -1.83 13.80
N GLY A 39 2.18 -2.59 12.93
CA GLY A 39 1.98 -2.53 11.47
C GLY A 39 1.28 -3.79 10.95
N ILE A 40 0.59 -3.66 9.83
CA ILE A 40 -0.01 -4.80 9.11
C ILE A 40 0.49 -4.81 7.68
N ARG A 41 1.03 -5.95 7.25
CA ARG A 41 1.42 -6.22 5.87
C ARG A 41 0.57 -7.35 5.33
N ARG A 42 -0.25 -7.05 4.31
CA ARG A 42 -1.11 -8.07 3.68
C ARG A 42 -0.29 -9.09 2.89
N ALA A 43 -0.80 -10.31 2.78
CA ALA A 43 -0.28 -11.27 1.81
C ALA A 43 -0.35 -10.66 0.40
N ALA A 44 0.67 -10.89 -0.42
CA ALA A 44 0.57 -10.63 -1.85
C ALA A 44 -0.36 -11.69 -2.44
N ARG A 45 -1.63 -11.33 -2.63
CA ARG A 45 -2.57 -12.17 -3.36
C ARG A 45 -2.50 -11.75 -4.82
N PRO A 46 -2.31 -12.68 -5.78
CA PRO A 46 -2.59 -12.41 -7.17
C PRO A 46 -4.01 -11.86 -7.21
N ARG A 47 -4.16 -10.57 -7.47
CA ARG A 47 -5.49 -10.00 -7.57
C ARG A 47 -6.08 -10.55 -8.87
N HIS A 48 -7.01 -11.48 -8.77
CA HIS A 48 -8.01 -11.63 -9.83
C HIS A 48 -8.78 -10.30 -9.86
N GLY A 49 -8.40 -9.43 -10.78
CA GLY A 49 -8.93 -8.08 -10.88
C GLY A 49 -8.05 -7.03 -10.20
N LEU A 50 -7.24 -6.36 -11.00
CA LEU A 50 -6.93 -4.94 -10.79
C LEU A 50 -8.23 -4.22 -10.34
N PRO A 51 -8.18 -3.18 -9.49
CA PRO A 51 -9.35 -2.33 -9.32
C PRO A 51 -9.84 -1.89 -10.70
N ASP A 52 -11.12 -2.09 -11.01
CA ASP A 52 -11.70 -1.74 -12.32
C ASP A 52 -11.45 -0.27 -12.67
N SER A 53 -11.28 0.60 -11.66
CA SER A 53 -10.92 2.00 -11.82
C SER A 53 -9.52 2.24 -12.40
N ILE A 54 -8.60 1.27 -12.30
CA ILE A 54 -7.23 1.37 -12.83
C ILE A 54 -7.10 0.63 -14.19
N ILE A 55 -7.87 -0.45 -14.47
CA ILE A 55 -7.84 -1.10 -15.81
C ILE A 55 -8.56 -0.25 -16.83
N ARG A 56 -9.70 0.35 -16.46
CA ARG A 56 -10.68 0.86 -17.42
C ARG A 56 -10.15 2.01 -18.29
N ASN A 57 -8.90 2.44 -18.12
CA ASN A 57 -8.28 3.35 -19.06
C ASN A 57 -6.82 3.02 -19.41
N GLN A 58 -6.55 1.79 -19.88
CA GLN A 58 -5.32 1.50 -20.66
C GLN A 58 -5.10 2.46 -21.86
N LYS A 59 -6.07 3.34 -22.17
CA LYS A 59 -6.04 4.29 -23.29
C LYS A 59 -5.90 5.76 -22.91
N SER A 60 -5.74 6.14 -21.63
CA SER A 60 -5.51 7.56 -21.30
C SER A 60 -4.39 7.78 -20.30
N TYR A 61 -3.16 7.59 -20.76
CA TYR A 61 -1.96 8.16 -20.14
C TYR A 61 -1.98 9.70 -20.15
N ALA A 62 -2.87 10.33 -20.92
CA ALA A 62 -2.99 11.78 -21.01
C ALA A 62 -3.24 12.42 -19.64
N ASN A 63 -4.08 11.82 -18.81
CA ASN A 63 -4.38 12.36 -17.47
C ASN A 63 -3.22 12.18 -16.46
N VAL A 64 -2.28 11.28 -16.76
CA VAL A 64 -1.07 11.03 -15.96
C VAL A 64 0.07 11.93 -16.43
N LEU A 65 0.20 12.13 -17.75
CA LEU A 65 1.30 12.88 -18.36
C LEU A 65 1.04 14.39 -18.46
N SER A 66 -0.22 14.83 -18.61
CA SER A 66 -0.53 16.25 -18.76
C SER A 66 -0.04 17.13 -17.60
N PRO A 67 -0.11 16.71 -16.30
CA PRO A 67 0.42 17.52 -15.21
C PRO A 67 1.94 17.63 -15.27
N VAL A 68 2.63 16.58 -15.74
CA VAL A 68 4.09 16.58 -15.91
C VAL A 68 4.50 17.51 -17.03
N VAL A 69 3.82 17.44 -18.18
CA VAL A 69 4.09 18.33 -19.33
C VAL A 69 3.86 19.78 -18.94
N ASN A 70 2.75 20.08 -18.27
CA ASN A 70 2.47 21.43 -17.80
C ASN A 70 3.54 21.93 -16.82
N ALA A 71 3.96 21.09 -15.86
CA ALA A 71 5.01 21.42 -14.91
C ALA A 71 6.36 21.68 -15.58
N MET A 72 6.72 20.91 -16.62
CA MET A 72 7.93 21.16 -17.40
C MET A 72 7.88 22.48 -18.17
N CYS A 73 6.76 22.77 -18.86
CA CYS A 73 6.59 24.00 -19.63
C CYS A 73 6.58 25.26 -18.73
N THR A 74 5.95 25.15 -17.56
CA THR A 74 5.79 26.28 -16.62
C THR A 74 6.92 26.36 -15.58
N LYS A 75 7.87 25.42 -15.60
CA LYS A 75 8.91 25.26 -14.56
C LYS A 75 8.32 25.21 -13.15
N SER A 76 7.19 24.52 -13.00
CA SER A 76 6.46 24.40 -11.73
C SER A 76 6.59 22.99 -11.14
N VAL A 77 6.18 22.82 -9.87
CA VAL A 77 6.25 21.53 -9.17
C VAL A 77 5.02 20.67 -9.45
N PHE A 78 5.18 19.35 -9.41
CA PHE A 78 4.08 18.40 -9.51
C PHE A 78 4.22 17.28 -8.47
N HIS A 79 3.11 16.61 -8.16
CA HIS A 79 3.07 15.57 -7.13
C HIS A 79 3.21 14.17 -7.73
N ILE A 80 4.04 13.35 -7.06
CA ILE A 80 4.27 11.95 -7.38
C ILE A 80 3.77 11.09 -6.21
N SER A 81 2.93 10.09 -6.50
CA SER A 81 2.55 9.07 -5.52
C SER A 81 3.27 7.76 -5.80
N TYR A 82 4.08 7.30 -4.86
CA TYR A 82 4.77 6.01 -4.92
C TYR A 82 4.03 4.95 -4.08
N CYS A 83 3.63 3.86 -4.73
CA CYS A 83 2.88 2.77 -4.10
C CYS A 83 3.72 1.47 -4.13
N PRO A 84 4.64 1.24 -3.16
CA PRO A 84 5.59 0.11 -3.16
C PRO A 84 4.96 -1.28 -3.10
N ARG A 85 3.64 -1.35 -2.86
CA ARG A 85 2.87 -2.59 -2.72
C ARG A 85 2.14 -2.97 -4.01
N TYR A 86 2.22 -2.13 -5.04
CA TYR A 86 1.55 -2.35 -6.32
C TYR A 86 2.53 -2.92 -7.33
N TYR A 87 2.63 -4.25 -7.37
CA TYR A 87 3.43 -4.96 -8.36
C TYR A 87 2.52 -5.40 -9.50
N TYR A 88 2.45 -4.59 -10.55
CA TYR A 88 2.02 -5.04 -11.87
C TYR A 88 3.22 -4.87 -12.79
N TYR A 89 3.95 -5.97 -13.00
CA TYR A 89 4.99 -6.19 -14.02
C TYR A 89 5.96 -5.02 -14.30
N ASN A 90 7.16 -5.08 -13.70
CA ASN A 90 8.42 -4.42 -14.13
C ASN A 90 8.39 -2.95 -14.58
N ASN A 91 7.35 -2.17 -14.27
CA ASN A 91 7.32 -0.75 -14.51
C ASN A 91 6.83 -0.07 -13.25
N LEU A 92 7.70 0.77 -12.68
CA LEU A 92 7.43 1.62 -11.53
C LEU A 92 6.16 2.44 -11.84
N LEU A 93 5.01 2.02 -11.32
CA LEU A 93 3.77 2.77 -11.48
C LEU A 93 3.87 4.00 -10.55
N LEU A 94 4.52 5.06 -11.02
CA LEU A 94 4.36 6.40 -10.46
C LEU A 94 2.94 6.83 -10.80
N LEU A 95 2.06 6.88 -9.79
CA LEU A 95 0.76 7.49 -9.98
C LEU A 95 0.96 9.01 -9.90
N LEU A 96 0.96 9.66 -11.06
CA LEU A 96 0.97 11.12 -11.16
C LEU A 96 -0.48 11.58 -11.00
N ARG A 97 -0.78 12.31 -9.93
CA ARG A 97 -2.08 12.94 -9.75
C ARG A 97 -1.94 14.42 -10.10
N GLY A 98 -2.65 14.85 -11.15
CA GLY A 98 -2.99 16.24 -11.37
C GLY A 98 -4.19 16.60 -10.51
N SER A 99 -4.13 17.78 -9.89
CA SER A 99 -5.26 18.43 -9.20
C SER A 99 -6.28 18.95 -10.21
#